data_AF-S6BEJ7-F1
#
_entry.id   AF-S6BEJ7-F1
#
_cell.length_a   1.000
_cell.length_b   1.000
_cell.length_c   1.000
_cell.angle_alpha   90.00
_cell.angle_beta   90.00
_cell.angle_gamma   90.00
#
_symmetry.space_group_name_H-M   'P 1'
#
loop_
_entity.id
_entity.type
_entity.pdbx_description
1 polymer ?
#
loop_
_entity_poly.entity_id
_entity_poly.type
_entity_poly.pdbx_seq_one_letter_code
_entity_poly.pdbx_strand_id
1 'polypeptide(L)'
;MVVFNMLWKLFVVVAFGLSATVTSTEVAQEQPKEESLIGGFSNEKESTVSKPSEVKEATGTSTPGNSDPDEPPMFTVEWYLLPKPLNRATLRYMLPWNLQTAVPEDCKRPILPVVERQIRNYFSWLEKTKQKESSSAQGETTNISQPPKKSFTSRFFGKKDASTVKPVDVPDLPKYSLEWYFVQKPENRKLLRDRLPYATKAFVAPDCREPIAPVLEKRIRDYFSLYTVDWYLLPKQENRIALRYMLPSDLAAKVPEDCNEPIDPEVKAIIKEHFTVTEKKQRPNRFWYLHL
;
A
#
# COMPACT_ATOMS: atom_id res chain seq x y z
N MET A 1 -26.97 6.99 -36.91
CA MET A 1 -27.65 5.71 -37.25
C MET A 1 -26.88 4.58 -36.56
N VAL A 2 -27.56 3.89 -35.62
CA VAL A 2 -27.53 2.44 -35.26
C VAL A 2 -26.18 1.70 -35.42
N VAL A 3 -25.59 0.95 -34.48
CA VAL A 3 -26.12 -0.12 -33.60
C VAL A 3 -25.05 -0.43 -32.53
N PHE A 4 -25.30 -0.26 -31.22
CA PHE A 4 -24.54 -0.93 -30.15
C PHE A 4 -25.35 -1.02 -28.84
N ASN A 5 -26.65 -1.34 -28.94
CA ASN A 5 -27.54 -1.35 -27.77
C ASN A 5 -28.37 -2.64 -27.61
N MET A 6 -27.89 -3.78 -28.14
CA MET A 6 -28.65 -5.04 -28.13
C MET A 6 -28.09 -6.16 -27.23
N LEU A 7 -26.90 -6.03 -26.62
CA LEU A 7 -26.31 -7.16 -25.89
C LEU A 7 -26.81 -7.36 -24.45
N TRP A 8 -27.52 -6.41 -23.84
CA TRP A 8 -27.89 -6.53 -22.41
C TRP A 8 -29.24 -7.23 -22.15
N LYS A 9 -29.98 -7.67 -23.18
CA LYS A 9 -31.31 -8.29 -23.02
C LYS A 9 -31.32 -9.83 -23.02
N LEU A 10 -30.17 -10.49 -22.92
CA LEU A 10 -30.06 -11.95 -23.01
C LEU A 10 -29.94 -12.71 -21.67
N PHE A 11 -30.11 -12.05 -20.53
CA PHE A 11 -29.95 -12.68 -19.20
C PHE A 11 -31.23 -12.74 -18.34
N VAL A 12 -32.39 -12.84 -18.96
CA VAL A 12 -33.63 -13.15 -18.24
C VAL A 12 -34.28 -14.36 -18.91
N VAL A 13 -34.62 -15.35 -18.07
CA VAL A 13 -35.28 -16.63 -18.37
C VAL A 13 -34.35 -17.81 -18.66
N VAL A 14 -33.78 -18.40 -17.59
CA VAL A 14 -33.73 -19.87 -17.42
C VAL A 14 -34.03 -20.18 -15.96
N ALA A 15 -35.31 -20.29 -15.64
CA ALA A 15 -35.79 -21.03 -14.49
C ALA A 15 -36.63 -22.17 -15.05
N PHE A 16 -36.09 -23.40 -15.06
CA PHE A 16 -36.88 -24.62 -15.08
C PHE A 16 -36.00 -25.78 -14.61
N GLY A 17 -36.58 -26.57 -13.72
CA GLY A 17 -35.83 -27.41 -12.79
C GLY A 17 -35.36 -28.75 -13.35
N LEU A 18 -34.51 -29.39 -12.53
CA LEU A 18 -34.34 -30.83 -12.52
C LEU A 18 -34.30 -31.28 -11.06
N SER A 19 -35.25 -32.16 -10.77
CA SER A 19 -35.49 -32.85 -9.52
C SER A 19 -34.53 -34.02 -9.32
N ALA A 20 -34.36 -34.38 -8.04
CA ALA A 20 -33.92 -35.68 -7.51
C ALA A 20 -32.45 -36.08 -7.80
N THR A 21 -31.70 -36.73 -6.91
CA THR A 21 -32.08 -37.83 -6.01
C THR A 21 -31.10 -37.86 -4.83
N VAL A 22 -31.61 -37.91 -3.60
CA VAL A 22 -30.81 -38.18 -2.38
C VAL A 22 -30.72 -39.68 -2.22
N THR A 23 -29.53 -40.25 -2.41
CA THR A 23 -29.20 -41.60 -1.98
C THR A 23 -28.38 -41.47 -0.71
N SER A 24 -29.01 -41.62 0.46
CA SER A 24 -28.30 -41.86 1.72
C SER A 24 -27.75 -43.28 1.68
N THR A 25 -26.43 -43.41 1.56
CA THR A 25 -25.75 -44.65 1.89
C THR A 25 -25.30 -44.57 3.34
N GLU A 26 -26.05 -45.25 4.17
CA GLU A 26 -25.72 -45.72 5.50
C GLU A 26 -24.37 -46.44 5.48
N VAL A 27 -23.35 -45.86 6.14
CA VAL A 27 -22.10 -46.54 6.43
C VAL A 27 -21.86 -46.45 7.93
N ALA A 28 -21.68 -47.63 8.50
CA ALA A 28 -21.62 -47.95 9.90
C ALA A 28 -20.60 -47.11 10.69
N GLN A 29 -21.08 -46.62 11.83
CA GLN A 29 -20.28 -46.12 12.94
C GLN A 29 -19.69 -47.32 13.69
N GLU A 30 -18.41 -47.61 13.49
CA GLU A 30 -17.62 -48.48 14.38
C GLU A 30 -16.70 -47.62 15.27
N GLN A 31 -16.98 -47.65 16.57
CA GLN A 31 -16.00 -47.40 17.62
C GLN A 31 -14.97 -48.54 17.64
N PRO A 32 -13.74 -48.22 18.04
CA PRO A 32 -13.11 -48.96 19.13
C PRO A 32 -12.74 -47.97 20.25
N LYS A 33 -13.35 -48.14 21.43
CA LYS A 33 -12.75 -48.81 22.60
C LYS A 33 -11.48 -48.13 23.10
N GLU A 34 -11.67 -47.37 24.17
CA GLU A 34 -10.67 -47.07 25.17
C GLU A 34 -10.19 -48.38 25.82
N GLU A 35 -8.89 -48.63 25.75
CA GLU A 35 -8.12 -49.50 26.64
C GLU A 35 -7.00 -48.60 27.17
N SER A 36 -7.12 -48.01 28.35
CA SER A 36 -6.85 -48.60 29.66
C SER A 36 -5.37 -48.93 29.88
N LEU A 37 -4.79 -48.20 30.85
CA LEU A 37 -3.88 -48.68 31.89
C LEU A 37 -2.37 -48.78 31.59
N ILE A 38 -1.66 -47.93 32.36
CA ILE A 38 -0.60 -48.30 33.31
C ILE A 38 0.80 -48.61 32.77
N GLY A 39 1.75 -47.81 33.27
CA GLY A 39 3.20 -48.05 33.31
C GLY A 39 3.90 -46.69 33.24
N GLY A 40 4.27 -46.01 34.32
CA GLY A 40 4.92 -46.51 35.52
C GLY A 40 6.45 -46.45 35.32
N PHE A 41 7.17 -45.89 36.30
CA PHE A 41 8.62 -45.61 36.42
C PHE A 41 9.01 -44.15 36.07
N SER A 42 9.08 -43.21 37.02
CA SER A 42 9.89 -43.07 38.27
C SER A 42 11.34 -42.63 38.07
N ASN A 43 11.62 -41.43 38.61
CA ASN A 43 12.82 -41.00 39.36
C ASN A 43 14.15 -40.87 38.58
N GLU A 44 15.05 -39.92 38.83
CA GLU A 44 15.34 -39.08 40.00
C GLU A 44 16.34 -37.96 39.61
N LYS A 45 16.29 -36.82 40.31
CA LYS A 45 17.38 -35.89 40.78
C LYS A 45 18.45 -35.42 39.75
N GLU A 46 18.90 -34.16 39.75
CA GLU A 46 19.46 -33.46 40.91
C GLU A 46 19.63 -31.96 40.64
N SER A 47 19.57 -31.21 41.74
CA SER A 47 19.67 -29.78 41.95
C SER A 47 21.02 -29.12 41.60
N THR A 48 20.99 -27.87 41.16
CA THR A 48 21.96 -26.88 41.64
C THR A 48 21.32 -25.50 41.78
N VAL A 49 21.33 -25.04 43.02
CA VAL A 49 20.97 -23.70 43.50
C VAL A 49 22.14 -22.76 43.25
N SER A 50 21.88 -21.57 42.70
CA SER A 50 22.63 -20.36 43.07
C SER A 50 21.70 -19.15 43.06
N LYS A 51 21.81 -18.36 44.13
CA LYS A 51 20.90 -17.29 44.58
C LYS A 51 20.88 -16.05 43.66
N PRO A 52 19.83 -15.21 43.77
CA PRO A 52 19.67 -13.98 43.00
C PRO A 52 20.47 -12.84 43.63
N SER A 53 21.06 -11.97 42.79
CA SER A 53 21.56 -10.66 43.21
C SER A 53 20.75 -9.57 42.53
N GLU A 54 20.28 -8.66 43.37
CA GLU A 54 19.33 -7.59 43.18
C GLU A 54 20.03 -6.33 42.62
N VAL A 55 19.39 -5.73 41.60
CA VAL A 55 19.21 -4.29 41.30
C VAL A 55 20.38 -3.32 41.54
N LYS A 56 20.82 -2.63 40.46
CA LYS A 56 20.86 -1.16 40.38
C LYS A 56 20.55 -0.64 38.97
N GLU A 57 19.78 0.44 38.94
CA GLU A 57 19.06 1.05 37.83
C GLU A 57 19.90 1.83 36.80
N ALA A 58 19.31 1.88 35.60
CA ALA A 58 19.18 2.99 34.63
C ALA A 58 20.28 4.05 34.49
N THR A 59 20.85 4.12 33.29
CA THR A 59 21.14 5.40 32.61
C THR A 59 20.85 5.21 31.12
N GLY A 60 19.93 6.02 30.62
CA GLY A 60 19.32 5.88 29.30
C GLY A 60 20.21 6.35 28.16
N THR A 61 20.13 5.62 27.06
CA THR A 61 20.37 6.15 25.72
C THR A 61 19.40 5.44 24.77
N SER A 62 18.34 6.15 24.43
CA SER A 62 17.34 5.79 23.44
C SER A 62 17.98 5.67 22.06
N THR A 63 18.00 4.46 21.51
CA THR A 63 18.40 4.14 20.12
C THR A 63 17.23 3.44 19.43
N PRO A 64 16.90 3.79 18.17
CA PRO A 64 15.59 3.54 17.58
C PRO A 64 15.51 2.21 16.81
N GLY A 65 14.35 1.54 16.94
CA GLY A 65 13.97 0.37 16.15
C GLY A 65 14.46 -0.95 16.74
N ASN A 66 13.64 -1.56 17.61
CA ASN A 66 13.80 -2.96 18.01
C ASN A 66 13.63 -3.85 16.78
N SER A 67 14.71 -4.05 16.03
CA SER A 67 14.87 -5.19 15.16
C SER A 67 15.67 -6.18 15.99
N ASP A 68 15.10 -7.33 16.32
CA ASP A 68 15.90 -8.45 16.79
C ASP A 68 17.06 -8.63 15.79
N PRO A 69 18.31 -8.82 16.24
CA PRO A 69 19.47 -8.87 15.35
C PRO A 69 19.40 -10.01 14.31
N ASP A 70 18.47 -10.96 14.51
CA ASP A 70 18.21 -12.09 13.62
C ASP A 70 17.15 -11.81 12.55
N GLU A 71 16.50 -10.63 12.55
CA GLU A 71 15.46 -10.33 11.57
C GLU A 71 16.01 -9.78 10.25
N PRO A 72 15.55 -10.33 9.11
CA PRO A 72 15.95 -9.85 7.80
C PRO A 72 15.54 -8.37 7.61
N PRO A 73 16.29 -7.60 6.79
CA PRO A 73 15.97 -6.21 6.54
C PRO A 73 14.53 -6.02 6.05
N MET A 74 13.87 -4.97 6.54
CA MET A 74 12.47 -4.69 6.18
C MET A 74 12.30 -4.57 4.67
N PHE A 75 11.23 -5.17 4.14
CA PHE A 75 10.89 -5.25 2.71
C PHE A 75 11.81 -6.13 1.84
N THR A 76 12.66 -6.96 2.45
CA THR A 76 13.27 -8.08 1.73
C THR A 76 12.26 -9.21 1.52
N VAL A 77 12.52 -10.09 0.54
CA VAL A 77 11.69 -11.28 0.31
C VAL A 77 11.60 -12.14 1.56
N GLU A 78 12.72 -12.32 2.28
CA GLU A 78 12.73 -13.07 3.54
C GLU A 78 11.88 -12.41 4.62
N TRP A 79 11.94 -11.08 4.72
CA TRP A 79 11.08 -10.36 5.65
C TRP A 79 9.60 -10.61 5.35
N TYR A 80 9.17 -10.57 4.09
CA TYR A 80 7.78 -10.82 3.73
C TYR A 80 7.28 -12.24 4.08
N LEU A 81 8.17 -13.22 4.06
CA LEU A 81 7.83 -14.63 4.30
C LEU A 81 7.71 -14.98 5.78
N LEU A 82 8.14 -14.09 6.69
CA LEU A 82 7.96 -14.30 8.12
C LEU A 82 6.48 -14.44 8.51
N PRO A 83 6.13 -15.30 9.48
CA PRO A 83 4.76 -15.51 9.94
C PRO A 83 4.28 -14.40 10.88
N LYS A 84 4.50 -13.14 10.49
CA LYS A 84 4.05 -11.96 11.23
C LYS A 84 2.85 -11.32 10.52
N PRO A 85 1.83 -10.85 11.28
CA PRO A 85 0.63 -10.22 10.70
C PRO A 85 0.94 -9.09 9.72
N LEU A 86 1.86 -8.20 10.09
CA LEU A 86 2.27 -7.09 9.24
C LEU A 86 2.90 -7.57 7.93
N ASN A 87 3.84 -8.51 8.02
CA ASN A 87 4.59 -9.05 6.90
C ASN A 87 3.64 -9.77 5.93
N ARG A 88 2.69 -10.55 6.47
CA ARG A 88 1.67 -11.28 5.69
C ARG A 88 0.71 -10.35 4.96
N ALA A 89 0.20 -9.32 5.62
CA ALA A 89 -0.67 -8.33 5.00
C ALA A 89 0.08 -7.59 3.88
N THR A 90 1.33 -7.20 4.12
CA THR A 90 2.15 -6.50 3.13
C THR A 90 2.48 -7.38 1.93
N LEU A 91 2.82 -8.65 2.17
CA LEU A 91 3.08 -9.63 1.13
C LEU A 91 1.85 -9.82 0.23
N ARG A 92 0.68 -10.11 0.82
CA ARG A 92 -0.58 -10.25 0.08
C ARG A 92 -0.90 -9.02 -0.75
N TYR A 93 -0.64 -7.85 -0.20
CA TYR A 93 -0.88 -6.58 -0.85
C TYR A 93 0.04 -6.35 -2.08
N MET A 94 1.29 -6.82 -2.03
CA MET A 94 2.30 -6.62 -3.09
C MET A 94 2.23 -7.65 -4.23
N LEU A 95 1.58 -8.78 -3.98
CA LEU A 95 1.46 -9.89 -4.93
C LEU A 95 0.34 -9.65 -5.96
N PRO A 96 0.47 -10.23 -7.16
CA PRO A 96 -0.65 -10.30 -8.10
C PRO A 96 -1.77 -11.17 -7.51
N TRP A 97 -3.00 -10.91 -7.96
CA TRP A 97 -4.23 -11.51 -7.41
C TRP A 97 -4.18 -13.04 -7.25
N ASN A 98 -3.62 -13.74 -8.23
CA ASN A 98 -3.49 -15.21 -8.22
C ASN A 98 -2.57 -15.73 -7.12
N LEU A 99 -1.53 -14.99 -6.74
CA LEU A 99 -0.63 -15.35 -5.64
C LEU A 99 -1.16 -14.84 -4.30
N GLN A 100 -1.80 -13.67 -4.28
CA GLN A 100 -2.41 -13.08 -3.10
C GLN A 100 -3.44 -14.02 -2.47
N THR A 101 -4.31 -14.64 -3.29
CA THR A 101 -5.35 -15.57 -2.85
C THR A 101 -4.80 -16.90 -2.34
N ALA A 102 -3.61 -17.32 -2.80
CA ALA A 102 -2.93 -18.54 -2.37
C ALA A 102 -2.14 -18.38 -1.06
N VAL A 103 -1.88 -17.15 -0.63
CA VAL A 103 -1.19 -16.85 0.63
C VAL A 103 -2.21 -16.81 1.78
N PRO A 104 -2.12 -17.68 2.81
CA PRO A 104 -3.07 -17.67 3.92
C PRO A 104 -3.09 -16.33 4.66
N GLU A 105 -4.26 -15.86 5.05
CA GLU A 105 -4.42 -14.62 5.83
C GLU A 105 -3.97 -14.81 7.28
N ASP A 106 -4.31 -15.97 7.86
CA ASP A 106 -3.87 -16.38 9.19
C ASP A 106 -2.36 -16.71 9.19
N CYS A 107 -1.61 -16.00 10.04
CA CYS A 107 -0.17 -16.19 10.19
C CYS A 107 0.21 -17.51 10.86
N LYS A 108 -0.73 -18.17 11.55
CA LYS A 108 -0.54 -19.52 12.09
C LYS A 108 -0.49 -20.58 10.98
N ARG A 109 -1.06 -20.28 9.81
CA ARG A 109 -1.01 -21.17 8.66
C ARG A 109 0.26 -20.89 7.85
N PRO A 110 1.15 -21.87 7.68
CA PRO A 110 2.35 -21.70 6.88
C PRO A 110 1.97 -21.46 5.41
N ILE A 111 2.81 -20.70 4.70
CA ILE A 111 2.69 -20.59 3.24
C ILE A 111 3.13 -21.94 2.66
N LEU A 112 2.33 -22.50 1.75
CA LEU A 112 2.70 -23.76 1.11
C LEU A 112 4.02 -23.59 0.34
N PRO A 113 4.95 -24.56 0.38
CA PRO A 113 6.25 -24.44 -0.30
C PRO A 113 6.15 -24.12 -1.80
N VAL A 114 5.10 -24.60 -2.46
CA VAL A 114 4.82 -24.31 -3.88
C VAL A 114 4.51 -22.82 -4.07
N VAL A 115 3.69 -22.25 -3.20
CA VAL A 115 3.30 -20.83 -3.22
C VAL A 115 4.50 -19.96 -2.87
N GLU A 116 5.28 -20.33 -1.85
CA GLU A 116 6.51 -19.63 -1.49
C GLU A 116 7.50 -19.53 -2.67
N ARG A 117 7.71 -20.64 -3.40
CA ARG A 117 8.55 -20.66 -4.60
C ARG A 117 8.05 -19.68 -5.67
N GLN A 118 6.74 -19.63 -5.90
CA GLN A 118 6.15 -18.71 -6.87
C GLN A 118 6.33 -17.24 -6.45
N ILE A 119 6.18 -16.94 -5.16
CA ILE A 119 6.43 -15.61 -4.60
C ILE A 119 7.88 -15.19 -4.84
N ARG A 120 8.85 -16.06 -4.52
CA ARG A 120 10.28 -15.79 -4.75
C ARG A 120 10.58 -15.54 -6.23
N ASN A 121 9.99 -16.34 -7.12
CA ASN A 121 10.11 -16.15 -8.57
C ASN A 121 9.55 -14.79 -9.03
N TYR A 122 8.40 -14.38 -8.50
CA TYR A 122 7.79 -13.08 -8.81
C TYR A 122 8.68 -11.92 -8.39
N PHE A 123 9.23 -11.93 -7.18
CA PHE A 123 10.16 -10.89 -6.71
C PHE A 123 11.47 -10.88 -7.52
N SER A 124 12.03 -12.04 -7.85
CA SER A 124 13.20 -12.11 -8.73
C SER A 124 12.92 -11.55 -10.13
N TRP A 125 11.74 -11.81 -10.68
CA TRP A 125 11.31 -11.20 -11.95
C TRP A 125 11.19 -9.68 -11.84
N LEU A 126 10.57 -9.15 -10.77
CA LEU A 126 10.47 -7.71 -10.53
C LEU A 126 11.84 -7.01 -10.46
N GLU A 127 12.82 -7.63 -9.79
CA GLU A 127 14.18 -7.10 -9.71
C GLU A 127 14.85 -7.02 -11.08
N LYS A 128 14.71 -8.07 -11.91
CA LYS A 128 15.23 -8.09 -13.29
C LYS A 128 14.61 -7.00 -14.15
N THR A 129 13.30 -6.76 -14.02
CA THR A 129 12.60 -5.73 -14.79
C THR A 129 13.12 -4.34 -14.43
N LYS A 130 13.30 -4.05 -13.13
CA LYS A 130 13.89 -2.77 -12.67
C LYS A 130 15.30 -2.54 -13.18
N GLN A 131 16.14 -3.58 -13.20
CA GLN A 131 17.50 -3.49 -13.74
C GLN A 131 17.49 -3.17 -15.24
N LYS A 132 16.63 -3.82 -16.03
CA LYS A 132 16.48 -3.52 -17.46
C LYS A 132 16.05 -2.08 -17.72
N GLU A 133 15.05 -1.59 -16.99
CA GLU A 133 14.58 -0.20 -17.09
C GLU A 133 15.71 0.79 -16.80
N SER A 134 16.50 0.55 -15.73
CA SER A 134 17.64 1.39 -15.39
C SER A 134 18.76 1.38 -16.43
N SER A 135 19.00 0.24 -17.10
CA SER A 135 20.01 0.12 -18.14
C SER A 135 19.60 0.75 -19.48
N SER A 136 18.29 0.75 -19.81
CA SER A 136 17.78 1.33 -21.05
C SER A 136 17.79 2.87 -21.03
N ALA A 137 17.72 3.48 -19.84
CA ALA A 137 17.80 4.94 -19.69
C ALA A 137 19.20 5.52 -19.94
N GLN A 138 20.21 4.67 -20.16
CA GLN A 138 21.61 5.07 -20.31
C GLN A 138 22.11 5.00 -21.77
N GLY A 139 21.25 4.65 -22.72
CA GLY A 139 21.63 4.35 -24.11
C GLY A 139 21.52 5.50 -25.13
N GLU A 140 21.04 6.69 -24.77
CA GLU A 140 20.77 7.75 -25.76
C GLU A 140 21.22 9.14 -25.26
N THR A 141 22.53 9.37 -25.24
CA THR A 141 23.06 10.75 -25.29
C THR A 141 24.25 10.80 -26.23
N THR A 142 23.97 11.18 -27.48
CA THR A 142 24.96 11.65 -28.44
C THR A 142 25.70 12.87 -27.87
N ASN A 143 27.02 12.86 -28.02
CA ASN A 143 27.96 13.91 -27.67
C ASN A 143 27.47 15.32 -28.02
N ILE A 144 27.00 16.06 -27.02
CA ILE A 144 27.03 17.52 -27.01
C ILE A 144 27.63 17.92 -25.67
N SER A 145 28.77 18.59 -25.75
CA SER A 145 29.57 19.12 -24.64
C SER A 145 28.70 19.76 -23.56
N GLN A 146 28.59 19.08 -22.41
CA GLN A 146 27.95 19.66 -21.23
C GLN A 146 28.93 20.59 -20.51
N PRO A 147 28.50 21.80 -20.11
CA PRO A 147 29.24 22.64 -19.18
C PRO A 147 29.33 21.97 -17.79
N PRO A 148 30.31 22.34 -16.94
CA PRO A 148 30.58 21.65 -15.69
C PRO A 148 29.34 21.62 -14.79
N LYS A 149 28.83 20.41 -14.54
CA LYS A 149 27.74 20.14 -13.60
C LYS A 149 28.21 20.48 -12.18
N LYS A 150 27.87 21.67 -11.71
CA LYS A 150 27.82 21.94 -10.28
C LYS A 150 26.65 21.17 -9.70
N SER A 151 26.97 20.17 -8.87
CA SER A 151 26.00 19.40 -8.09
C SER A 151 25.11 20.33 -7.28
N PHE A 152 23.82 20.36 -7.57
CA PHE A 152 22.85 21.16 -6.81
C PHE A 152 22.55 20.57 -5.41
N THR A 153 23.08 19.37 -5.11
CA THR A 153 22.87 18.67 -3.84
C THR A 153 23.84 19.07 -2.72
N SER A 154 24.86 19.89 -2.99
CA SER A 154 25.83 20.29 -1.96
C SER A 154 25.46 21.57 -1.20
N ARG A 155 24.33 22.23 -1.51
CA ARG A 155 23.97 23.49 -0.86
C ARG A 155 23.14 23.33 0.42
N PHE A 156 22.58 22.15 0.71
CA PHE A 156 21.65 21.99 1.85
C PHE A 156 22.14 21.10 3.00
N PHE A 157 23.21 20.33 2.83
CA PHE A 157 23.73 19.46 3.90
C PHE A 157 25.23 19.62 4.05
N GLY A 158 25.63 20.81 4.50
CA GLY A 158 26.90 20.92 5.20
C GLY A 158 26.79 20.14 6.51
N LYS A 159 27.64 19.13 6.67
CA LYS A 159 27.98 18.56 7.99
C LYS A 159 28.33 19.73 8.92
N LYS A 160 27.48 20.00 9.89
CA LYS A 160 27.84 20.82 11.05
C LYS A 160 27.06 20.32 12.26
N ASP A 161 27.79 20.31 13.36
CA ASP A 161 27.58 19.53 14.56
C ASP A 161 26.22 19.74 15.24
N ALA A 162 25.84 18.73 16.00
CA ALA A 162 24.65 18.71 16.83
C ALA A 162 24.62 19.87 17.83
N SER A 163 23.85 20.91 17.51
CA SER A 163 23.07 21.72 18.45
C SER A 163 22.54 22.95 17.71
N THR A 164 21.22 23.16 17.73
CA THR A 164 20.52 24.34 17.19
C THR A 164 20.27 24.36 15.68
N VAL A 165 19.43 23.43 15.19
CA VAL A 165 18.76 23.61 13.88
C VAL A 165 17.55 24.52 14.09
N LYS A 166 17.66 25.80 13.71
CA LYS A 166 16.48 26.63 13.48
C LYS A 166 15.65 25.99 12.36
N PRO A 167 14.30 25.98 12.46
CA PRO A 167 13.47 25.41 11.42
C PRO A 167 13.78 26.13 10.10
N VAL A 168 14.20 25.38 9.11
CA VAL A 168 14.36 25.88 7.74
C VAL A 168 12.99 26.37 7.29
N ASP A 169 12.91 27.65 6.90
CA ASP A 169 11.69 28.24 6.34
C ASP A 169 11.33 27.50 5.04
N VAL A 170 10.42 26.54 5.18
CA VAL A 170 9.82 25.82 4.06
C VAL A 170 8.93 26.82 3.32
N PRO A 171 9.08 26.97 1.99
CA PRO A 171 8.21 27.85 1.22
C PRO A 171 6.74 27.49 1.49
N ASP A 172 5.87 28.49 1.56
CA ASP A 172 4.44 28.32 1.79
C ASP A 172 3.83 27.51 0.64
N LEU A 173 3.85 26.19 0.79
CA LEU A 173 3.25 25.26 -0.13
C LEU A 173 1.73 25.37 -0.01
N PRO A 174 1.00 25.35 -1.14
CA PRO A 174 -0.45 25.40 -1.11
C PRO A 174 -1.00 24.29 -0.20
N LYS A 175 -1.81 24.68 0.78
CA LYS A 175 -2.41 23.76 1.75
C LYS A 175 -3.17 22.65 1.01
N TYR A 176 -2.89 21.40 1.39
CA TYR A 176 -3.42 20.18 0.74
C TYR A 176 -2.90 19.83 -0.65
N SER A 177 -1.86 20.52 -1.14
CA SER A 177 -1.10 20.00 -2.28
C SER A 177 -0.41 18.68 -1.93
N LEU A 178 -0.05 17.90 -2.94
CA LEU A 178 0.63 16.63 -2.74
C LEU A 178 1.94 16.83 -1.94
N GLU A 179 2.74 17.82 -2.32
CA GLU A 179 3.99 18.15 -1.62
C GLU A 179 3.75 18.62 -0.18
N TRP A 180 2.64 19.32 0.07
CA TRP A 180 2.28 19.73 1.42
C TRP A 180 2.13 18.51 2.35
N TYR A 181 1.56 17.40 1.88
CA TYR A 181 1.43 16.19 2.72
C TYR A 181 2.76 15.52 3.10
N PHE A 182 3.80 15.69 2.28
CA PHE A 182 5.11 15.08 2.50
C PHE A 182 6.04 15.93 3.37
N VAL A 183 5.66 17.18 3.68
CA VAL A 183 6.39 17.99 4.67
C VAL A 183 6.28 17.33 6.05
N GLN A 184 7.40 17.21 6.77
CA GLN A 184 7.50 16.60 8.10
C GLN A 184 6.87 17.47 9.22
N LYS A 185 5.59 17.82 9.07
CA LYS A 185 4.77 18.50 10.07
C LYS A 185 3.73 17.52 10.65
N PRO A 186 3.43 17.60 11.96
CA PRO A 186 2.48 16.67 12.60
C PRO A 186 1.07 16.80 12.02
N GLU A 187 0.62 18.02 11.70
CA GLU A 187 -0.67 18.28 11.05
C GLU A 187 -0.76 17.58 9.68
N ASN A 188 0.27 17.74 8.87
CA ASN A 188 0.35 17.19 7.51
C ASN A 188 0.35 15.67 7.56
N ARG A 189 1.09 15.07 8.50
CA ARG A 189 1.16 13.62 8.71
C ARG A 189 -0.19 13.05 9.12
N LYS A 190 -0.89 13.68 10.07
CA LYS A 190 -2.24 13.27 10.49
C LYS A 190 -3.20 13.29 9.30
N LEU A 191 -3.24 14.41 8.57
CA LEU A 191 -4.12 14.57 7.42
C LEU A 191 -3.78 13.62 6.26
N LEU A 192 -2.49 13.34 6.04
CA LEU A 192 -2.05 12.31 5.08
C LEU A 192 -2.64 10.94 5.46
N ARG A 193 -2.45 10.53 6.72
CA ARG A 193 -2.96 9.24 7.22
C ARG A 193 -4.48 9.15 7.17
N ASP A 194 -5.19 10.24 7.40
CA ASP A 194 -6.66 10.26 7.35
C ASP A 194 -7.21 10.19 5.92
N ARG A 195 -6.41 10.57 4.92
CA ARG A 195 -6.81 10.55 3.50
C ARG A 195 -6.40 9.27 2.78
N LEU A 196 -5.45 8.53 3.33
CA LEU A 196 -5.01 7.24 2.80
C LEU A 196 -6.03 6.12 3.11
N PRO A 197 -6.19 5.15 2.20
CA PRO A 197 -7.00 3.97 2.46
C PRO A 197 -6.39 3.16 3.61
N TYR A 198 -7.21 2.39 4.33
CA TYR A 198 -6.82 1.69 5.55
C TYR A 198 -5.53 0.86 5.39
N ALA A 199 -5.42 0.11 4.30
CA ALA A 199 -4.23 -0.68 4.00
C ALA A 199 -2.96 0.17 3.88
N THR A 200 -3.01 1.34 3.24
CA THR A 200 -1.84 2.22 3.09
C THR A 200 -1.56 3.05 4.36
N LYS A 201 -2.61 3.41 5.11
CA LYS A 201 -2.52 4.18 6.36
C LYS A 201 -1.67 3.48 7.43
N ALA A 202 -1.72 2.14 7.47
CA ALA A 202 -0.96 1.33 8.42
C ALA A 202 0.56 1.44 8.21
N PHE A 203 1.01 1.68 6.97
CA PHE A 203 2.43 1.79 6.63
C PHE A 203 3.01 3.20 6.79
N VAL A 204 2.16 4.20 7.02
CA VAL A 204 2.60 5.57 7.30
C VAL A 204 2.63 5.76 8.81
N ALA A 205 3.83 5.92 9.35
CA ALA A 205 4.05 6.16 10.77
C ALA A 205 3.26 7.38 11.29
N PRO A 206 2.73 7.33 12.53
CA PRO A 206 2.10 8.48 13.18
C PRO A 206 3.06 9.66 13.37
N ASP A 207 4.31 9.37 13.72
CA ASP A 207 5.34 10.38 13.90
C ASP A 207 5.78 10.96 12.55
N CYS A 208 5.82 12.28 12.45
CA CYS A 208 6.25 12.96 11.23
C CYS A 208 7.79 12.96 11.05
N ARG A 209 8.55 12.64 12.10
CA ARG A 209 10.01 12.46 12.05
C ARG A 209 10.42 11.18 11.35
N GLU A 210 9.54 10.17 11.36
CA GLU A 210 9.79 8.91 10.65
C GLU A 210 9.62 9.11 9.13
N PRO A 211 10.67 8.84 8.34
CA PRO A 211 10.60 8.99 6.90
C PRO A 211 9.63 7.97 6.30
N ILE A 212 8.93 8.37 5.24
CA ILE A 212 8.11 7.45 4.45
C ILE A 212 9.06 6.70 3.53
N ALA A 213 9.01 5.36 3.53
CA ALA A 213 9.86 4.56 2.66
C ALA A 213 9.62 4.94 1.18
N PRO A 214 10.66 5.10 0.32
CA PRO A 214 10.49 5.60 -1.05
C PRO A 214 9.48 4.81 -1.90
N VAL A 215 9.42 3.49 -1.70
CA VAL A 215 8.44 2.61 -2.38
C VAL A 215 7.01 2.97 -1.97
N LEU A 216 6.79 3.23 -0.69
CA LEU A 216 5.49 3.64 -0.15
C LEU A 216 5.14 5.07 -0.56
N GLU A 217 6.11 5.98 -0.55
CA GLU A 217 5.92 7.35 -1.04
C GLU A 217 5.47 7.36 -2.50
N LYS A 218 6.15 6.63 -3.39
CA LYS A 218 5.75 6.49 -4.80
C LYS A 218 4.29 6.03 -4.91
N ARG A 219 3.93 4.99 -4.14
CA ARG A 219 2.57 4.47 -4.12
C ARG A 219 1.54 5.48 -3.63
N ILE A 220 1.86 6.23 -2.57
CA ILE A 220 1.02 7.29 -2.04
C ILE A 220 0.82 8.36 -3.11
N ARG A 221 1.90 8.75 -3.81
CA ARG A 221 1.84 9.70 -4.92
C ARG A 221 0.97 9.15 -6.05
N ASP A 222 1.13 7.90 -6.46
CA ASP A 222 0.30 7.25 -7.48
C ASP A 222 -1.19 7.25 -7.07
N TYR A 223 -1.48 6.90 -5.80
CA TYR A 223 -2.84 6.98 -5.25
C TYR A 223 -3.39 8.40 -5.32
N PHE A 224 -2.65 9.39 -4.83
CA PHE A 224 -3.11 10.78 -4.91
C PHE A 224 -3.22 11.24 -6.36
N SER A 225 -2.33 10.86 -7.26
CA SER A 225 -2.42 11.18 -8.69
C SER A 225 -3.65 10.56 -9.34
N LEU A 226 -4.14 9.41 -8.90
CA LEU A 226 -5.40 8.85 -9.39
C LEU A 226 -6.65 9.56 -8.82
N TYR A 227 -6.51 10.13 -7.61
CA TYR A 227 -7.63 10.68 -6.85
C TYR A 227 -7.65 12.21 -6.76
N THR A 228 -6.63 12.90 -7.24
CA THR A 228 -6.57 14.36 -7.20
C THR A 228 -7.29 14.94 -8.41
N VAL A 229 -8.05 15.99 -8.15
CA VAL A 229 -8.61 16.87 -9.18
C VAL A 229 -7.55 17.32 -10.17
N ASP A 230 -6.30 17.48 -9.70
CA ASP A 230 -5.18 17.90 -10.53
C ASP A 230 -4.90 16.92 -11.68
N TRP A 231 -5.18 15.62 -11.54
CA TRP A 231 -5.11 14.67 -12.66
C TRP A 231 -6.14 15.00 -13.72
N TYR A 232 -7.41 15.19 -13.34
CA TYR A 232 -8.46 15.59 -14.29
C TYR A 232 -8.17 16.92 -15.00
N LEU A 233 -7.38 17.79 -14.38
CA LEU A 233 -7.02 19.11 -14.91
C LEU A 233 -5.79 19.09 -15.83
N LEU A 234 -5.16 17.94 -16.09
CA LEU A 234 -4.07 17.82 -17.05
C LEU A 234 -4.59 17.99 -18.50
N PRO A 235 -3.82 18.64 -19.39
CA PRO A 235 -4.19 18.85 -20.79
C PRO A 235 -3.95 17.58 -21.62
N LYS A 236 -4.66 16.50 -21.28
CA LYS A 236 -4.61 15.21 -21.96
C LYS A 236 -6.03 14.77 -22.32
N GLN A 237 -6.17 14.11 -23.47
CA GLN A 237 -7.49 13.73 -23.98
C GLN A 237 -8.25 12.81 -23.03
N GLU A 238 -7.59 11.79 -22.47
CA GLU A 238 -8.18 10.86 -21.51
C GLU A 238 -8.71 11.57 -20.25
N ASN A 239 -7.89 12.48 -19.71
CA ASN A 239 -8.21 13.28 -18.54
C ASN A 239 -9.41 14.19 -18.81
N ARG A 240 -9.51 14.74 -20.02
CA ARG A 240 -10.61 15.61 -20.44
C ARG A 240 -11.95 14.88 -20.53
N ILE A 241 -11.94 13.71 -21.18
CA ILE A 241 -13.12 12.85 -21.30
C ILE A 241 -13.59 12.41 -19.91
N ALA A 242 -12.65 11.94 -19.08
CA ALA A 242 -12.94 11.52 -17.72
C ALA A 242 -13.47 12.68 -16.87
N LEU A 243 -12.90 13.88 -16.98
CA LEU A 243 -13.36 15.08 -16.27
C LEU A 243 -14.81 15.41 -16.63
N ARG A 244 -15.12 15.48 -17.93
CA ARG A 244 -16.49 15.81 -18.40
C ARG A 244 -17.50 14.73 -18.02
N TYR A 245 -17.11 13.46 -18.00
CA TYR A 245 -17.96 12.36 -17.56
C TYR A 245 -18.28 12.42 -16.05
N MET A 246 -17.31 12.82 -15.23
CA MET A 246 -17.44 12.87 -13.77
C MET A 246 -18.17 14.12 -13.26
N LEU A 247 -18.22 15.19 -14.05
CA LEU A 247 -18.86 16.44 -13.67
C LEU A 247 -20.36 16.44 -13.95
N PRO A 248 -21.15 17.21 -13.17
CA PRO A 248 -22.52 17.56 -13.52
C PRO A 248 -22.59 18.20 -14.91
N SER A 249 -23.68 17.94 -15.64
CA SER A 249 -23.84 18.32 -17.05
C SER A 249 -23.59 19.81 -17.33
N ASP A 250 -24.01 20.67 -16.41
CA ASP A 250 -23.86 22.13 -16.48
C ASP A 250 -22.39 22.58 -16.34
N LEU A 251 -21.60 21.88 -15.53
CA LEU A 251 -20.18 22.16 -15.36
C LEU A 251 -19.34 21.48 -16.46
N ALA A 252 -19.72 20.28 -16.88
CA ALA A 252 -19.09 19.55 -17.98
C ALA A 252 -19.20 20.30 -19.32
N ALA A 253 -20.29 21.04 -19.54
CA ALA A 253 -20.48 21.89 -20.71
C ALA A 253 -19.51 23.08 -20.77
N LYS A 254 -18.99 23.54 -19.62
CA LYS A 254 -18.02 24.64 -19.53
C LYS A 254 -16.57 24.18 -19.68
N VAL A 255 -16.34 22.87 -19.75
CA VAL A 255 -15.02 22.29 -19.96
C VAL A 255 -14.82 22.04 -21.45
N PRO A 256 -13.79 22.65 -22.09
CA PRO A 256 -13.50 22.44 -23.50
C PRO A 256 -13.33 20.97 -23.87
N GLU A 257 -13.73 20.57 -25.08
CA GLU A 257 -13.50 19.20 -25.55
C GLU A 257 -12.05 18.97 -25.97
N ASP A 258 -11.42 20.00 -26.55
CA ASP A 258 -10.02 19.98 -26.95
C ASP A 258 -9.11 20.11 -25.72
N CYS A 259 -8.13 19.22 -25.60
CA CYS A 259 -7.14 19.28 -24.54
C CYS A 259 -6.13 20.44 -24.70
N ASN A 260 -5.98 20.99 -25.92
CA ASN A 260 -5.13 22.14 -26.20
C ASN A 260 -5.75 23.46 -25.73
N GLU A 261 -7.08 23.51 -25.58
CA GLU A 261 -7.77 24.67 -25.03
C GLU A 261 -7.65 24.67 -23.50
N PRO A 262 -7.16 25.77 -22.91
CA PRO A 262 -7.08 25.90 -21.47
C PRO A 262 -8.49 25.97 -20.87
N ILE A 263 -8.68 25.36 -19.70
CA ILE A 263 -9.91 25.57 -18.93
C ILE A 263 -9.85 26.97 -18.34
N ASP A 264 -10.96 27.70 -18.44
CA ASP A 264 -11.14 28.97 -17.75
C ASP A 264 -10.77 28.82 -16.24
N PRO A 265 -9.94 29.73 -15.69
CA PRO A 265 -9.52 29.66 -14.29
C PRO A 265 -10.70 29.67 -13.29
N GLU A 266 -11.80 30.36 -13.60
CA GLU A 266 -13.00 30.37 -12.78
C GLU A 266 -13.68 29.00 -12.78
N VAL A 267 -13.82 28.39 -13.96
CA VAL A 267 -14.37 27.03 -14.10
C VAL A 267 -13.48 26.02 -13.38
N LYS A 268 -12.15 26.17 -13.48
CA LYS A 268 -11.18 25.33 -12.76
C LYS A 268 -11.36 25.41 -11.25
N ALA A 269 -11.64 26.60 -10.70
CA ALA A 269 -11.91 26.77 -9.28
C ALA A 269 -13.21 26.06 -8.86
N ILE A 270 -14.28 26.21 -9.64
CA ILE A 270 -15.57 25.55 -9.39
C ILE A 270 -15.43 24.02 -9.44
N ILE A 271 -14.66 23.51 -10.41
CA ILE A 271 -14.35 22.06 -10.51
C ILE A 271 -13.65 21.58 -9.25
N LYS A 272 -12.62 22.30 -8.78
CA LYS A 272 -11.91 21.96 -7.54
C LYS A 272 -12.82 21.94 -6.33
N GLU A 273 -13.73 22.92 -6.24
CA GLU A 273 -14.74 22.96 -5.18
C GLU A 273 -15.70 21.77 -5.26
N HIS A 274 -16.23 21.46 -6.45
CA HIS A 274 -17.14 20.35 -6.68
C HIS A 274 -16.57 19.01 -6.21
N PHE A 275 -15.33 18.69 -6.62
CA PHE A 275 -14.66 17.47 -6.18
C PHE A 275 -14.36 17.49 -4.67
N THR A 276 -14.03 18.65 -4.09
CA THR A 276 -13.82 18.78 -2.64
C THR A 276 -15.11 18.50 -1.86
N VAL A 277 -16.25 19.02 -2.32
CA VAL A 277 -17.58 18.77 -1.73
C VAL A 277 -17.98 17.30 -1.89
N THR A 278 -17.77 16.72 -3.08
CA THR A 278 -18.07 15.32 -3.37
C THR A 278 -17.21 14.38 -2.51
N GLU A 279 -15.92 14.66 -2.35
CA GLU A 279 -15.04 13.91 -1.45
C GLU A 279 -15.55 13.97 -0.01
N LYS A 280 -15.93 15.16 0.49
CA LYS A 280 -16.50 15.32 1.85
C LYS A 280 -17.79 14.52 2.03
N LYS A 281 -18.70 14.52 1.04
CA LYS A 281 -19.95 13.74 1.08
C LYS A 281 -19.73 12.24 1.01
N GLN A 282 -18.72 11.78 0.26
CA GLN A 282 -18.42 10.35 0.13
C GLN A 282 -17.62 9.78 1.31
N ARG A 283 -16.94 10.61 2.12
CA ARG A 283 -16.17 10.17 3.29
C ARG A 283 -16.96 9.30 4.30
N PRO A 284 -18.19 9.63 4.73
CA PRO A 284 -18.93 8.76 5.64
C PRO A 284 -19.33 7.41 5.03
N ASN A 285 -19.51 7.30 3.71
CA ASN A 285 -19.93 6.06 3.03
C ASN A 285 -18.78 5.22 2.46
N ARG A 286 -17.55 5.74 2.41
CA ARG A 286 -16.37 5.02 1.86
C ARG A 286 -15.82 3.92 2.77
N PHE A 287 -16.23 3.86 4.03
CA PHE A 287 -15.86 2.77 4.95
C PHE A 287 -16.57 1.43 4.64
N TRP A 288 -17.66 1.45 3.85
CA TRP A 288 -18.46 0.25 3.61
C TRP A 288 -18.11 -0.51 2.31
N TYR A 289 -17.54 0.15 1.30
CA TYR A 289 -17.37 -0.43 -0.03
C TYR A 289 -16.02 -1.13 -0.30
N LEU A 290 -15.13 -1.23 0.69
CA LEU A 290 -13.87 -1.98 0.57
C LEU A 290 -13.92 -3.37 1.25
N HIS A 291 -15.11 -3.82 1.64
CA HIS A 291 -15.35 -5.12 2.31
C HIS A 291 -16.31 -6.07 1.55
N LEU A 292 -16.57 -5.82 0.28
CA LEU A 292 -17.29 -6.72 -0.64
C LEU A 292 -16.37 -7.07 -1.82
#